data_AF-A0A349XZA6-F1
#
_entry.id   AF-A0A349XZA6-F1
#
_cell.length_a   1.000
_cell.length_b   1.000
_cell.length_c   1.000
_cell.angle_alpha   90.00
_cell.angle_beta   90.00
_cell.angle_gamma   90.00
#
_symmetry.space_group_name_H-M   'P 1'
#
loop_
_entity.id
_entity.type
_entity.pdbx_description
1 polymer ?
#
loop_
_entity_poly.entity_id
_entity_poly.type
_entity_poly.pdbx_seq_one_letter_code
_entity_poly.pdbx_strand_id
1 'polypeptide(L)'
;MSNILLITSSPRGDESVSNKFAGELASKLKAKSASNTLVHRDLAADPIPHLDTVKTAAIRKAPDQRTAEEAVAADYSDKLVAELLAADTVVIGT
;
A
#
# COMPACT_ATOMS: atom_id res chain seq x y z
N MET A 1 8.77 -9.71 15.97
CA MET A 1 8.88 -8.53 15.10
C MET A 1 7.77 -8.67 14.10
N SER A 2 6.82 -7.74 14.09
CA SER A 2 5.71 -7.75 13.13
C SER A 2 5.70 -6.45 12.34
N ASN A 3 5.60 -6.58 11.02
CA ASN A 3 5.45 -5.46 10.11
C ASN A 3 3.97 -5.16 9.91
N ILE A 4 3.55 -3.97 10.29
CA ILE A 4 2.16 -3.54 10.19
C ILE A 4 2.07 -2.54 9.04
N LEU A 5 1.16 -2.80 8.10
CA LEU A 5 0.80 -1.87 7.03
C LEU A 5 -0.56 -1.26 7.33
N LEU A 6 -0.60 0.04 7.58
CA LEU A 6 -1.83 0.83 7.68
C LEU A 6 -2.12 1.43 6.31
N ILE A 7 -3.29 1.12 5.75
CA ILE A 7 -3.80 1.68 4.50
C ILE A 7 -5.01 2.55 4.83
N THR A 8 -4.96 3.83 4.49
CA THR A 8 -6.11 4.74 4.62
C THR A 8 -6.56 5.21 3.24
N SER A 9 -7.86 5.26 2.99
CA SER A 9 -8.41 5.71 1.70
C SER A 9 -9.42 6.85 1.80
N SER A 10 -9.81 7.26 3.02
CA SER A 10 -10.83 8.29 3.15
C SER A 10 -10.30 9.67 2.75
N PRO A 11 -10.98 10.41 1.85
CA PRO A 11 -10.57 11.74 1.42
C PRO A 11 -10.77 12.81 2.50
N ARG A 12 -11.43 12.46 3.61
CA ARG A 12 -11.71 13.38 4.73
C ARG A 12 -10.52 13.59 5.67
N GLY A 13 -9.37 12.97 5.42
CA GLY A 13 -8.15 13.14 6.23
C GLY A 13 -8.42 12.94 7.73
N ASP A 14 -8.04 13.91 8.55
CA ASP A 14 -8.23 13.94 10.01
C ASP A 14 -9.69 14.00 10.47
N GLU A 15 -10.65 14.28 9.59
CA GLU A 15 -12.08 14.21 9.92
C GLU A 15 -12.65 12.78 9.71
N SER A 16 -11.89 11.91 9.05
CA SER A 16 -12.30 10.52 8.81
C SER A 16 -12.27 9.71 10.10
N VAL A 17 -13.46 9.32 10.55
CA VAL A 17 -13.63 8.37 11.67
C VAL A 17 -12.97 7.03 11.34
N SER A 18 -13.06 6.55 10.11
CA SER A 18 -12.42 5.32 9.66
C SER A 18 -10.89 5.39 9.75
N ASN A 19 -10.28 6.51 9.31
CA ASN A 19 -8.83 6.70 9.39
C ASN A 19 -8.39 6.77 10.87
N LYS A 20 -9.16 7.44 11.73
CA LYS A 20 -8.89 7.50 13.18
C LYS A 20 -8.86 6.12 13.81
N PHE A 21 -9.93 5.33 13.63
CA PHE A 21 -10.00 3.99 14.21
C PHE A 21 -8.91 3.06 13.67
N ALA A 22 -8.64 3.10 12.36
CA ALA A 22 -7.58 2.32 11.74
C ALA A 22 -6.19 2.71 12.27
N GLY A 23 -5.92 4.02 12.40
CA GLY A 23 -4.69 4.56 12.97
C GLY A 23 -4.50 4.19 14.44
N GLU A 24 -5.56 4.26 15.24
CA GLU A 24 -5.53 3.82 16.65
C GLU A 24 -5.26 2.32 16.78
N LEU A 25 -5.90 1.49 15.93
CA LEU A 25 -5.68 0.04 15.91
C LEU A 25 -4.22 -0.28 15.55
N ALA A 26 -3.70 0.33 14.47
CA ALA A 26 -2.33 0.13 14.02
C ALA A 26 -1.31 0.60 15.07
N SER A 27 -1.58 1.72 15.74
CA SER A 27 -0.74 2.24 16.83
C SER A 27 -0.72 1.30 18.03
N LYS A 28 -1.88 0.75 18.42
CA LYS A 28 -1.97 -0.25 19.51
C LYS A 28 -1.23 -1.54 19.14
N LEU A 29 -1.30 -2.00 17.89
CA LEU A 29 -0.56 -3.17 17.42
C LEU A 29 0.95 -2.93 17.45
N LYS A 30 1.40 -1.75 17.01
CA LYS A 30 2.81 -1.34 17.12
C LYS A 30 3.26 -1.33 18.58
N ALA A 31 2.46 -0.78 19.49
CA ALA A 31 2.80 -0.67 20.91
C ALA A 31 2.92 -2.01 21.65
N LYS A 32 2.44 -3.13 21.09
CA LYS A 32 2.58 -4.47 21.69
C LYS A 32 4.02 -4.95 21.77
N SER A 33 4.92 -4.45 20.93
CA SER A 33 6.34 -4.79 20.98
C SER A 33 7.18 -3.68 20.37
N ALA A 34 8.27 -3.30 21.03
CA ALA A 34 9.21 -2.30 20.52
C ALA A 34 9.88 -2.70 19.19
N SER A 35 9.86 -3.99 18.85
CA SER A 35 10.37 -4.50 17.58
C SER A 35 9.35 -4.42 16.44
N ASN A 36 8.10 -4.00 16.68
CA ASN A 36 7.11 -3.89 15.62
C ASN A 36 7.33 -2.62 14.79
N THR A 37 7.17 -2.76 13.47
CA THR A 37 7.25 -1.64 12.54
C THR A 37 5.85 -1.26 12.06
N LEU A 38 5.67 0.01 11.73
CA LEU A 38 4.41 0.52 11.20
C LEU A 38 4.73 1.35 9.95
N VAL A 39 4.22 0.90 8.81
CA VAL A 39 4.24 1.61 7.54
C VAL A 39 2.83 2.14 7.30
N HIS A 40 2.71 3.42 6.93
CA HIS A 40 1.41 4.04 6.63
C HIS A 40 1.40 4.46 5.16
N ARG A 41 0.42 3.94 4.43
CA ARG A 41 0.09 4.32 3.06
C ARG A 41 -1.27 5.02 3.03
N ASP A 42 -1.24 6.31 2.70
CA ASP A 42 -2.45 7.11 2.52
C ASP A 42 -2.79 7.23 1.04
N LEU A 43 -3.82 6.50 0.61
CA LEU A 43 -4.30 6.50 -0.77
C LEU A 43 -5.07 7.77 -1.16
N ALA A 44 -5.47 8.59 -0.19
CA ALA A 44 -6.05 9.90 -0.47
C ALA A 44 -4.96 10.95 -0.76
N ALA A 45 -3.83 10.88 -0.05
CA ALA A 45 -2.70 11.78 -0.23
C ALA A 45 -1.78 11.37 -1.40
N ASP A 46 -1.54 10.07 -1.57
CA ASP A 46 -0.72 9.47 -2.64
C ASP A 46 -1.59 8.48 -3.45
N PRO A 47 -2.43 8.97 -4.36
CA PRO A 47 -3.37 8.12 -5.09
C PRO A 47 -2.64 7.21 -6.07
N ILE A 48 -3.03 5.93 -6.06
CA ILE A 48 -2.55 4.97 -7.05
C ILE A 48 -3.18 5.31 -8.40
N PRO A 49 -2.39 5.56 -9.46
CA PRO A 49 -2.95 5.91 -10.75
C PRO A 49 -3.73 4.72 -11.33
N HIS A 50 -4.86 5.02 -11.97
CA HIS A 50 -5.76 4.01 -12.54
C HIS A 50 -5.07 3.05 -13.52
N LEU A 51 -5.67 1.88 -13.67
CA LEU A 51 -5.20 0.88 -14.63
C LEU A 51 -5.44 1.37 -16.06
N ASP A 52 -4.40 1.32 -16.88
CA ASP A 52 -4.42 1.69 -18.29
C ASP A 52 -3.94 0.53 -19.16
N THR A 53 -3.86 0.74 -20.47
CA THR A 53 -3.42 -0.29 -21.42
C THR A 53 -1.98 -0.72 -21.18
N VAL A 54 -1.09 0.21 -20.79
CA VAL A 54 0.32 -0.08 -20.51
C VAL A 54 0.45 -0.97 -19.27
N LYS A 55 -0.18 -0.60 -18.14
CA LYS A 55 -0.17 -1.45 -16.92
C LYS A 55 -0.78 -2.82 -17.17
N THR A 56 -1.88 -2.87 -17.92
CA THR A 56 -2.56 -4.13 -18.22
C THR A 56 -1.68 -5.06 -19.06
N ALA A 57 -0.95 -4.52 -20.04
CA ALA A 57 0.00 -5.29 -20.82
C ALA A 57 1.21 -5.74 -19.98
N ALA A 58 1.74 -4.84 -19.14
CA ALA A 58 2.86 -5.09 -18.25
C ALA A 58 2.62 -6.28 -17.28
N ILE A 59 1.41 -6.36 -16.69
CA ILE A 59 1.03 -7.45 -15.76
C ILE A 59 1.00 -8.82 -16.45
N ARG A 60 0.69 -8.87 -17.76
CA ARG A 60 0.55 -10.13 -18.51
C ARG A 60 1.82 -10.59 -19.21
N LYS A 61 2.74 -9.68 -19.51
CA LYS A 61 3.99 -9.98 -20.20
C LYS A 61 5.07 -10.42 -19.22
N ALA A 62 5.91 -11.37 -19.65
CA ALA A 62 7.14 -11.71 -18.97
C ALA A 62 8.09 -10.50 -18.93
N PRO A 63 8.98 -10.38 -17.92
CA PRO A 63 9.88 -9.24 -17.77
C PRO A 63 10.67 -8.92 -19.04
N ASP A 64 11.19 -9.95 -19.72
CA ASP A 64 12.00 -9.83 -20.93
C ASP A 64 11.22 -9.39 -22.19
N GLN A 65 9.88 -9.36 -22.11
CA GLN A 65 9.00 -8.98 -23.22
C GLN A 65 8.36 -7.59 -23.04
N ARG A 66 8.68 -6.89 -21.95
CA ARG A 66 8.13 -5.58 -21.62
C ARG A 66 8.87 -4.47 -22.38
N THR A 67 8.14 -3.46 -22.85
CA THR A 67 8.74 -2.19 -23.27
C THR A 67 9.26 -1.42 -22.05
N ALA A 68 10.04 -0.36 -22.26
CA ALA A 68 10.55 0.47 -21.17
C ALA A 68 9.41 1.06 -20.30
N GLU A 69 8.32 1.51 -20.93
CA GLU A 69 7.14 2.05 -20.22
C GLU A 69 6.40 0.96 -19.43
N GLU A 70 6.26 -0.24 -20.01
CA GLU A 70 5.68 -1.40 -19.33
C GLU A 70 6.54 -1.87 -18.15
N ALA A 71 7.87 -1.78 -18.26
CA ALA A 71 8.79 -2.12 -17.18
C ALA A 71 8.66 -1.14 -16.01
N VAL A 72 8.53 0.16 -16.27
CA VAL A 72 8.28 1.17 -15.23
C VAL A 72 6.92 0.97 -14.56
N ALA A 73 5.88 0.68 -15.35
CA ALA A 73 4.55 0.38 -14.82
C ALA A 73 4.54 -0.89 -13.93
N ALA A 74 5.28 -1.93 -14.34
CA ALA A 74 5.45 -3.14 -13.56
C ALA A 74 6.24 -2.88 -12.28
N ASP A 75 7.38 -2.17 -12.34
CA ASP A 75 8.19 -1.83 -11.16
C ASP A 75 7.38 -1.05 -10.10
N TYR A 76 6.55 -0.09 -10.55
CA TYR A 76 5.64 0.61 -9.65
C TYR A 76 4.66 -0.34 -8.95
N SER A 77 4.05 -1.27 -9.70
CA SER A 77 3.15 -2.28 -9.14
C SER A 77 3.89 -3.23 -8.20
N ASP A 78 5.08 -3.69 -8.57
CA ASP A 78 5.91 -4.63 -7.82
C ASP A 78 6.33 -4.02 -6.47
N LYS A 79 6.61 -2.71 -6.42
CA LYS A 79 6.88 -1.99 -5.17
C LYS A 79 5.69 -2.01 -4.21
N LEU A 80 4.48 -1.74 -4.71
CA LEU A 80 3.26 -1.76 -3.89
C LEU A 80 2.91 -3.18 -3.41
N VAL A 81 3.10 -4.17 -4.28
CA VAL A 81 2.91 -5.58 -3.94
C VAL A 81 3.94 -6.04 -2.92
N ALA A 82 5.21 -5.64 -3.06
CA ALA A 82 6.26 -5.96 -2.10
C ALA A 82 5.99 -5.34 -0.73
N GLU A 83 5.49 -4.10 -0.67
CA GLU A 83 5.06 -3.45 0.58
C GLU A 83 3.94 -4.27 1.27
N LEU A 84 2.95 -4.73 0.50
CA LEU A 84 1.86 -5.56 1.01
C LEU A 84 2.37 -6.92 1.51
N LEU A 85 3.24 -7.59 0.76
CA LEU A 85 3.78 -8.90 1.11
C LEU A 85 4.78 -8.86 2.26
N ALA A 86 5.44 -7.72 2.49
CA ALA A 86 6.34 -7.51 3.62
C ALA A 86 5.60 -7.33 4.95
N ALA A 87 4.29 -7.08 4.93
CA ALA A 87 3.48 -6.86 6.12
C ALA A 87 2.90 -8.17 6.67
N ASP A 88 3.11 -8.42 7.96
CA ASP A 88 2.47 -9.52 8.69
C ASP A 88 1.01 -9.19 9.05
N THR A 89 0.67 -7.90 9.14
CA THR A 89 -0.67 -7.44 9.47
C THR A 89 -1.02 -6.21 8.63
N VAL A 90 -2.16 -6.27 7.95
CA VAL A 90 -2.68 -5.17 7.13
C VAL A 90 -3.93 -4.61 7.79
N VAL A 91 -3.93 -3.31 8.07
CA VAL A 91 -5.06 -2.57 8.64
C VAL A 91 -5.59 -1.62 7.58
N ILE A 92 -6.87 -1.74 7.21
CA ILE A 92 -7.49 -0.93 6.16
C ILE A 92 -8.57 -0.04 6.76
N GLY A 93 -8.42 1.27 6.63
CA GLY A 93 -9.42 2.28 6.98
C GLY A 93 -10.02 2.91 5.73
N THR A 94 -11.32 2.73 5.52
CA THR A 94 -12.06 3.22 4.33
C THR A 94 -13.27 4.07 4.68
#